data_AF-A0A964KCA0-F1
#
_entry.id   AF-A0A964KCA0-F1
#
_cell.length_a   1.000
_cell.length_b   1.000
_cell.length_c   1.000
_cell.angle_alpha   90.00
_cell.angle_beta   90.00
_cell.angle_gamma   90.00
#
_symmetry.space_group_name_H-M   'P 1'
#
loop_
_entity.id
_entity.type
_entity.pdbx_description
1 polymer ?
#
loop_
_entity_poly.entity_id
_entity_poly.type
_entity_poly.pdbx_seq_one_letter_code
_entity_poly.pdbx_strand_id
1 'polypeptide(L)' 'MSQTGEIAIWNGHGIGTTTPDGSIKFAASVAYQAGDDKLEPLNHILVVVEHTAGGDGTASSTLWEWKV' A
#
# COMPACT_ATOMS: atom_id res chain seq x y z
N MET A 1 2.90 8.30 7.07
CA MET A 1 3.58 9.59 7.30
C MET A 1 4.94 9.51 6.65
N SER A 2 5.34 10.53 5.89
CA SER A 2 6.69 10.64 5.33
C SER A 2 7.72 10.95 6.42
N GLN A 3 9.02 10.94 6.09
CA GLN A 3 10.07 11.40 7.01
C GLN A 3 9.98 12.90 7.34
N THR A 4 9.32 13.69 6.48
CA THR A 4 9.15 15.14 6.66
C THR A 4 7.79 15.53 7.24
N GLY A 5 6.94 14.56 7.63
CA GLY A 5 5.72 14.79 8.38
C GLY A 5 4.44 14.85 7.55
N GLU A 6 4.51 14.80 6.22
CA GLU A 6 3.34 14.73 5.34
C GLU A 6 2.56 13.40 5.55
N ILE A 7 1.24 13.45 5.40
CA ILE A 7 0.34 12.33 5.67
C ILE A 7 -0.48 12.02 4.42
N ALA A 8 -0.59 10.73 4.10
CA ALA A 8 -1.54 10.22 3.13
C ALA A 8 -2.31 9.04 3.74
N ILE A 9 -3.57 8.91 3.36
CA ILE A 9 -4.39 7.72 3.62
C ILE A 9 -4.24 6.79 2.43
N TRP A 10 -4.10 5.50 2.72
CA TRP A 10 -4.08 4.44 1.73
C TRP A 10 -5.41 3.69 1.77
N ASN A 11 -6.04 3.50 0.61
CA ASN A 11 -7.22 2.67 0.45
C ASN A 11 -6.91 1.52 -0.53
N GLY A 12 -6.80 0.30 0.00
CA GLY A 12 -6.48 -0.90 -0.78
C GLY A 12 -7.71 -1.72 -1.12
N HIS A 13 -7.77 -2.24 -2.35
CA HIS A 13 -8.78 -3.20 -2.79
C HIS A 13 -8.12 -4.36 -3.54
N GLY A 14 -8.33 -5.59 -3.07
CA GLY A 14 -7.69 -6.77 -3.65
C GLY A 14 -8.04 -8.07 -2.94
N ILE A 15 -7.23 -9.09 -3.21
CA ILE A 15 -7.42 -10.45 -2.69
C ILE A 15 -6.36 -10.77 -1.65
N GLY A 16 -6.80 -11.23 -0.47
CA GLY A 16 -5.94 -11.78 0.58
C GLY A 16 -5.86 -13.30 0.48
N THR A 17 -4.69 -13.88 0.73
CA THR A 17 -4.44 -15.33 0.75
C THR A 17 -3.55 -15.66 1.94
N THR A 18 -3.96 -16.65 2.73
CA THR A 18 -3.16 -17.17 3.84
C THR A 18 -2.00 -18.00 3.32
N THR A 19 -0.82 -17.84 3.90
CA THR A 19 0.37 -18.63 3.57
C THR A 19 0.60 -19.75 4.59
N PRO A 20 1.41 -20.78 4.28
CA PRO A 20 1.65 -21.91 5.19
C PRO A 20 2.28 -21.53 6.54
N ASP A 21 3.01 -20.43 6.61
CA ASP A 21 3.61 -19.87 7.83
C ASP A 21 2.62 -19.00 8.63
N GLY A 22 1.35 -18.92 8.22
CA GLY A 22 0.29 -18.18 8.91
C GLY A 22 0.24 -16.68 8.60
N SER A 23 1.08 -16.18 7.70
CA SER A 23 0.98 -14.80 7.20
C SER A 23 -0.22 -14.64 6.24
N ILE A 24 -0.58 -13.40 5.92
CA ILE A 24 -1.55 -13.09 4.86
C ILE A 24 -0.84 -12.26 3.79
N LYS A 25 -0.83 -12.77 2.55
CA LYS A 25 -0.40 -12.03 1.36
C LYS A 25 -1.61 -11.40 0.67
N PHE A 26 -1.49 -10.14 0.30
CA PHE A 26 -2.48 -9.38 -0.45
C PHE A 26 -1.90 -9.00 -1.81
N ALA A 27 -2.64 -9.29 -2.87
CA ALA A 27 -2.44 -8.68 -4.19
C ALA A 27 -3.57 -7.67 -4.41
N ALA A 28 -3.25 -6.39 -4.47
CA ALA A 28 -4.25 -5.33 -4.43
C ALA A 28 -3.91 -4.12 -5.31
N SER A 29 -4.96 -3.37 -5.63
CA SER A 29 -4.90 -2.00 -6.15
C SER A 29 -5.06 -1.01 -5.00
N VAL A 30 -4.51 0.18 -5.17
CA VAL A 30 -4.34 1.16 -4.10
C VAL A 30 -4.57 2.55 -4.64
N ALA A 31 -5.49 3.27 -4.01
CA ALA A 31 -5.65 4.70 -4.17
C ALA A 31 -5.20 5.42 -2.90
N TYR A 32 -4.58 6.58 -3.07
CA TYR A 32 -4.20 7.44 -1.96
C TYR A 32 -5.11 8.65 -1.86
N GLN A 33 -5.22 9.17 -0.65
CA GLN A 33 -5.73 10.50 -0.38
C GLN A 33 -4.65 11.27 0.39
N ALA A 34 -4.04 12.25 -0.25
CA ALA A 34 -2.98 13.11 0.28
C ALA A 34 -3.42 14.58 0.31
N GLY A 35 -2.79 15.37 1.19
CA GLY A 35 -2.97 16.81 1.23
C GLY A 35 -2.31 17.53 0.06
N ASP A 36 -2.44 18.87 0.03
CA ASP A 36 -1.74 19.75 -0.90
C ASP A 36 -0.29 19.98 -0.41
N ASP A 37 0.53 18.93 -0.49
CA ASP A 37 1.92 18.92 -0.04
C ASP A 37 2.79 18.05 -0.98
N LYS A 38 3.98 17.63 -0.52
CA LYS A 38 4.90 16.81 -1.33
C LYS A 38 4.31 15.46 -1.76
N LEU A 39 3.23 15.00 -1.11
CA LEU A 39 2.52 13.77 -1.43
C LEU A 39 1.31 13.98 -2.34
N GLU A 40 0.98 15.23 -2.71
CA GLU A 40 -0.10 15.55 -3.65
C GLU A 40 -0.10 14.69 -4.92
N PRO A 41 1.06 14.35 -5.53
CA PRO A 41 1.07 13.49 -6.72
C PRO A 41 0.43 12.10 -6.52
N LEU A 42 0.36 11.60 -5.27
CA LEU A 42 -0.28 10.31 -4.97
C LEU A 42 -1.80 10.32 -5.23
N ASN A 43 -2.44 11.49 -5.26
CA ASN A 43 -3.86 11.63 -5.59
C ASN A 43 -4.18 11.30 -7.06
N HIS A 44 -3.16 11.26 -7.94
CA HIS A 44 -3.34 11.16 -9.39
C HIS A 44 -2.83 9.85 -10.00
N ILE A 45 -2.39 8.91 -9.16
CA ILE A 45 -1.86 7.62 -9.61
C ILE A 45 -2.64 6.47 -8.98
N LEU A 46 -2.70 5.34 -9.70
CA LEU A 46 -3.09 4.06 -9.13
C LEU A 46 -1.83 3.26 -8.82
N VAL A 47 -1.77 2.64 -7.64
CA VAL A 47 -0.66 1.76 -7.26
C VAL A 47 -1.14 0.31 -7.21
N VAL A 48 -0.31 -0.61 -7.71
CA VAL A 48 -0.45 -2.04 -7.47
C VAL A 48 0.49 -2.40 -6.32
N VAL A 49 0.00 -3.22 -5.40
CA VAL A 49 0.77 -3.68 -4.24
C VAL A 49 0.77 -5.20 -4.16
N GLU A 50 1.93 -5.74 -3.78
CA GLU A 50 2.01 -7.00 -3.06
C GLU A 50 2.35 -6.69 -1.60
N HIS A 51 1.45 -7.02 -0.67
CA HIS A 51 1.62 -6.76 0.76
C HIS A 51 1.56 -8.06 1.55
N THR A 52 2.50 -8.29 2.45
CA THR A 52 2.51 -9.44 3.35
C THR A 52 2.45 -8.95 4.79
N ALA A 53 1.48 -9.43 5.56
CA ALA A 53 1.35 -9.20 6.99
C ALA A 53 1.63 -10.50 7.77
N GLY A 54 2.68 -10.51 8.58
CA GLY A 54 3.10 -11.63 9.42
C GLY A 54 2.38 -11.66 10.77
N GLY A 55 2.24 -12.85 11.35
CA GLY A 55 1.62 -13.04 12.67
C GLY A 55 2.45 -12.48 13.84
N ASP A 56 3.72 -12.16 13.60
CA ASP A 56 4.64 -11.50 14.53
C ASP A 56 4.54 -9.96 14.51
N GLY A 57 3.61 -9.42 13.71
CA GLY A 57 3.42 -7.97 13.52
C GLY A 57 4.36 -7.37 12.48
N THR A 58 5.18 -8.17 11.79
CA THR A 58 5.95 -7.68 10.64
C THR A 58 5.06 -7.45 9.43
N ALA A 59 5.45 -6.48 8.61
CA ALA A 59 4.80 -6.23 7.34
C ALA A 59 5.82 -5.85 6.27
N SER A 60 5.61 -6.32 5.06
CA SER A 60 6.41 -5.91 3.89
C SER A 60 5.49 -5.59 2.73
N SER A 61 5.88 -4.61 1.92
CA SER A 61 5.13 -4.20 0.75
C SER A 61 6.08 -3.95 -0.40
N THR A 62 5.73 -4.45 -1.58
CA THR A 62 6.31 -3.96 -2.84
C THR A 62 5.21 -3.23 -3.61
N LEU A 63 5.52 -2.04 -4.09
CA LEU A 63 4.57 -1.11 -4.68
C LEU A 63 5.06 -0.70 -6.06
N TRP A 64 4.13 -0.63 -7.00
CA TRP A 64 4.39 -0.14 -8.34
C TRP A 64 3.31 0.84 -8.75
N GLU A 65 3.70 1.96 -9.32
CA GLU A 65 2.75 2.79 -10.05
C GLU A 65 2.22 2.00 -11.26
N TRP A 66 0.90 1.94 -11.39
CA TRP A 66 0.26 1.37 -12.57
C TRP A 66 0.46 2.31 -13.76
N LYS A 67 1.26 1.87 -14.73
CA LYS A 67 1.44 2.55 -16.02
C LYS A 67 0.63 1.82 -17.07
N VAL A 68 -0.09 2.58 -17.90
CA VAL A 68 -0.85 2.07 -19.07
C VAL A 68 0.09 1.88 -20.25
#